data_AF-A0A957NSF3-F1
#
_entry.id   AF-A0A957NSF3-F1
#
_cell.length_a   1.000
_cell.length_b   1.000
_cell.length_c   1.000
_cell.angle_alpha   90.00
_cell.angle_beta   90.00
_cell.angle_gamma   90.00
#
_symmetry.space_group_name_H-M   'P 1'
#
loop_
_entity.id
_entity.type
_entity.pdbx_description
1 polymer ?
#
loop_
_entity_poly.entity_id
_entity_poly.type
_entity_poly.pdbx_seq_one_letter_code
_entity_poly.pdbx_strand_id
1 'polypeptide(L)'
;MDAQLLVEQFIPVTLANLRRQYPNGILHRMDADRDVANPRQMHPIFYGCYDWHSAVHSYWQVVRALRLFGHGAFADAAWALLDESFTEPNVATELDYLQRRLSFELPYGMAWLLQLMTELRHFDNATTARWRTTLSPLEAHAAERMTAYFTRLPLPIRSGVHSQTAFGMALTLDWARTANDAALAELIIERALQFYGSDADAPLAYEPSAADFLSPTLAEADLMWRIWPPAEFSGWLGRFLGEDAHLVLARELAPVGVADASDGQLAHFAGLNMSRAWMLHGIANALPVDELRRQPFEELAKAHAVAGLSTALHEDYMVSHWAPSFVMYLITA
;
A
#
# COMPACT_ATOMS: atom_id res chain seq x y z
N MET A 1 -4.27 -17.65 14.02
CA MET A 1 -3.27 -16.70 14.56
C MET A 1 -4.05 -15.65 15.32
N ASP A 2 -3.63 -15.28 16.52
CA ASP A 2 -4.30 -14.23 17.28
C ASP A 2 -3.84 -12.87 16.75
N ALA A 3 -4.74 -12.15 16.06
CA ALA A 3 -4.42 -10.87 15.45
C ALA A 3 -4.08 -9.79 16.50
N GLN A 4 -4.74 -9.81 17.68
CA GLN A 4 -4.42 -8.88 18.76
C GLN A 4 -2.97 -9.09 19.22
N LEU A 5 -2.58 -10.34 19.43
CA LEU A 5 -1.22 -10.66 19.90
C LEU A 5 -0.15 -10.19 18.90
N LEU A 6 -0.38 -10.35 17.60
CA LEU A 6 0.55 -9.84 16.57
C LEU A 6 0.66 -8.31 16.62
N VAL A 7 -0.47 -7.61 16.70
CA VAL A 7 -0.51 -6.15 16.71
C VAL A 7 0.23 -5.60 17.93
N GLU A 8 0.06 -6.21 19.10
CA GLU A 8 0.81 -5.86 20.32
C GLU A 8 2.33 -6.02 20.16
N GLN A 9 2.79 -6.92 19.30
CA GLN A 9 4.22 -7.15 19.06
C GLN A 9 4.83 -6.07 18.15
N PHE A 10 4.18 -5.75 17.02
CA PHE A 10 4.81 -4.92 15.99
C PHE A 10 4.46 -3.42 16.06
N ILE A 11 3.34 -3.03 16.70
CA ILE A 11 3.00 -1.60 16.79
C ILE A 11 4.04 -0.81 17.61
N PRO A 12 4.56 -1.29 18.75
CA PRO A 12 5.63 -0.58 19.46
C PRO A 12 6.86 -0.30 18.59
N VAL A 13 7.25 -1.24 17.72
CA VAL A 13 8.35 -1.06 16.75
C VAL A 13 8.01 0.04 15.74
N THR A 14 6.78 0.04 15.23
CA THR A 14 6.28 1.06 14.31
C THR A 14 6.32 2.46 14.95
N LEU A 15 5.83 2.59 16.19
CA LEU A 15 5.84 3.86 16.93
C LEU A 15 7.26 4.38 17.19
N ALA A 16 8.23 3.48 17.41
CA ALA A 16 9.64 3.84 17.53
C ALA A 16 10.22 4.33 16.19
N ASN A 17 9.91 3.65 15.09
CA ASN A 17 10.37 4.03 13.75
C ASN A 17 9.80 5.38 13.29
N LEU A 18 8.52 5.67 13.58
CA LEU A 18 7.89 6.96 13.28
C LEU A 18 8.54 8.14 14.02
N ARG A 19 9.32 7.89 15.08
CA ARG A 19 10.12 8.93 15.77
C ARG A 19 11.60 8.97 15.35
N ARG A 20 12.05 7.99 14.56
CA ARG A 20 13.45 7.80 14.18
C ARG A 20 13.80 8.59 12.92
N GLN A 21 14.70 9.57 13.04
CA GLN A 21 15.10 10.42 11.91
C GLN A 21 16.12 9.78 10.96
N TYR A 22 16.99 8.87 11.45
CA TYR A 22 18.07 8.29 10.64
C TYR A 22 18.25 6.78 10.89
N PRO A 23 18.70 6.01 9.89
CA PRO A 23 18.98 6.44 8.50
C PRO A 23 17.68 6.77 7.74
N ASN A 24 17.78 7.69 6.77
CA ASN A 24 16.65 8.13 5.95
C ASN A 24 17.15 8.43 4.53
N GLY A 25 16.46 7.88 3.53
CA GLY A 25 16.68 8.05 2.10
C GLY A 25 15.70 9.08 1.54
N ILE A 26 16.24 10.21 1.08
CA ILE A 26 15.47 11.25 0.39
C ILE A 26 15.95 11.32 -1.05
N LEU A 27 15.04 11.01 -1.99
CA LEU A 27 15.26 11.22 -3.41
C LEU A 27 14.33 12.33 -3.89
N HIS A 28 14.91 13.48 -4.25
CA HIS A 28 14.15 14.57 -4.85
C HIS A 28 14.98 15.36 -5.86
N ARG A 29 14.29 16.17 -6.68
CA ARG A 29 14.95 17.22 -7.45
C ARG A 29 15.28 18.40 -6.52
N MET A 30 16.46 18.98 -6.69
CA MET A 30 16.87 20.23 -6.05
C MET A 30 16.91 21.32 -7.11
N ASP A 31 16.18 22.41 -6.88
CA ASP A 31 16.12 23.59 -7.76
C ASP A 31 16.91 24.78 -7.17
N ALA A 32 17.14 24.79 -5.86
CA ALA A 32 17.96 25.79 -5.17
C ALA A 32 18.54 25.23 -3.85
N ASP A 33 19.54 25.91 -3.27
CA ASP A 33 20.21 25.49 -2.03
C ASP A 33 19.24 25.23 -0.86
N ARG A 34 18.12 25.94 -0.81
CA ARG A 34 17.05 25.75 0.19
C ARG A 34 16.37 24.38 0.15
N ASP A 35 16.59 23.60 -0.90
CA ASP A 35 16.07 22.24 -1.02
C ASP A 35 16.90 21.23 -0.21
N VAL A 36 18.07 21.62 0.27
CA VAL A 36 18.87 20.83 1.22
C VAL A 36 18.44 21.15 2.65
N ALA A 37 17.89 20.14 3.32
CA ALA A 37 17.48 20.20 4.73
C ALA A 37 17.60 18.80 5.37
N ASN A 38 17.35 18.67 6.66
CA ASN A 38 17.26 17.35 7.29
C ASN A 38 15.83 16.77 7.17
N PRO A 39 15.63 15.44 7.32
CA PRO A 39 14.32 14.82 7.10
C PRO A 39 13.17 15.46 7.88
N ARG A 40 13.36 15.74 9.18
CA ARG A 40 12.33 16.35 10.03
C ARG A 40 11.98 17.78 9.62
N GLN A 41 12.92 18.53 9.05
CA GLN A 41 12.64 19.86 8.51
C GLN A 41 11.84 19.80 7.21
N MET A 42 12.09 18.80 6.36
CA MET A 42 11.35 18.64 5.10
C MET A 42 9.95 18.06 5.34
N HIS A 43 9.85 17.08 6.24
CA HIS A 43 8.69 16.24 6.43
C HIS A 43 8.34 16.09 7.92
N PRO A 44 7.86 17.14 8.60
CA PRO A 44 7.67 17.09 10.06
C PRO A 44 6.62 16.07 10.52
N ILE A 45 5.76 15.57 9.62
CA ILE A 45 4.86 14.44 9.90
C ILE A 45 5.53 13.14 9.48
N PHE A 46 6.04 13.07 8.26
CA PHE A 46 6.43 11.82 7.60
C PHE A 46 7.96 11.62 7.50
N TYR A 47 8.73 12.11 8.48
CA TYR A 47 10.19 11.91 8.51
C TYR A 47 10.61 10.56 9.09
N GLY A 48 9.74 9.94 9.89
CA GLY A 48 10.08 8.76 10.68
C GLY A 48 9.89 7.50 9.86
N CYS A 49 10.99 6.96 9.32
CA CYS A 49 11.19 5.71 8.58
C CYS A 49 12.37 5.93 7.61
N TYR A 50 12.73 4.91 6.81
CA TYR A 50 13.77 5.09 5.80
C TYR A 50 13.32 6.11 4.74
N ASP A 51 12.07 6.07 4.29
CA ASP A 51 11.53 7.00 3.30
C ASP A 51 10.13 7.53 3.71
N TRP A 52 9.66 8.51 2.94
CA TRP A 52 8.42 9.25 3.23
C TRP A 52 7.19 8.36 3.17
N HIS A 53 7.04 7.56 2.11
CA HIS A 53 5.86 6.69 1.99
C HIS A 53 5.83 5.61 3.06
N SER A 54 7.01 5.12 3.51
CA SER A 54 7.05 4.16 4.60
C SER A 54 6.54 4.74 5.90
N ALA A 55 6.83 6.01 6.18
CA ALA A 55 6.21 6.73 7.27
C ALA A 55 4.69 6.83 7.07
N VAL A 56 4.22 7.22 5.88
CA VAL A 56 2.78 7.38 5.59
C VAL A 56 1.98 6.11 5.85
N HIS A 57 2.39 4.97 5.31
CA HIS A 57 1.65 3.73 5.53
C HIS A 57 1.88 3.15 6.95
N SER A 58 2.93 3.56 7.65
CA SER A 58 3.08 3.29 9.10
C SER A 58 2.11 4.13 9.94
N TYR A 59 1.84 5.39 9.59
CA TYR A 59 0.78 6.18 10.20
C TYR A 59 -0.60 5.55 9.93
N TRP A 60 -0.87 5.11 8.70
CA TRP A 60 -2.09 4.35 8.37
C TRP A 60 -2.23 3.11 9.26
N GLN A 61 -1.16 2.34 9.41
CA GLN A 61 -1.13 1.14 10.26
C GLN A 61 -1.46 1.49 11.73
N VAL A 62 -0.91 2.58 12.28
CA VAL A 62 -1.19 3.00 13.66
C VAL A 62 -2.64 3.42 13.84
N VAL A 63 -3.22 4.19 12.90
CA VAL A 63 -4.64 4.56 12.96
C VAL A 63 -5.53 3.31 12.88
N ARG A 64 -5.19 2.36 11.99
CA ARG A 64 -5.92 1.10 11.85
C ARG A 64 -5.82 0.22 13.09
N ALA A 65 -4.64 0.18 13.72
CA ALA A 65 -4.43 -0.50 14.99
C ALA A 65 -5.32 0.06 16.10
N LEU A 66 -5.41 1.39 16.22
CA LEU A 66 -6.29 2.03 17.19
C LEU A 66 -7.78 1.74 16.91
N ARG A 67 -8.20 1.73 15.64
CA ARG A 67 -9.60 1.46 15.30
C ARG A 67 -10.00 0.02 15.61
N LEU A 68 -9.16 -0.95 15.26
CA LEU A 68 -9.50 -2.37 15.30
C LEU A 68 -9.03 -3.08 16.58
N PHE A 69 -8.00 -2.57 17.24
CA PHE A 69 -7.31 -3.20 18.37
C PHE A 69 -7.01 -2.20 19.51
N GLY A 70 -7.78 -1.10 19.59
CA GLY A 70 -7.53 0.05 20.47
C GLY A 70 -7.62 -0.20 21.98
N HIS A 71 -7.83 -1.44 22.41
CA HIS A 71 -7.73 -1.87 23.82
C HIS A 71 -6.32 -2.33 24.19
N GLY A 72 -5.39 -2.31 23.23
CA GLY A 72 -4.03 -2.80 23.42
C GLY A 72 -3.11 -1.87 24.20
N ALA A 73 -2.00 -2.40 24.69
CA ALA A 73 -1.04 -1.66 25.52
C ALA A 73 -0.35 -0.51 24.76
N PHE A 74 -0.34 -0.56 23.43
CA PHE A 74 0.19 0.48 22.57
C PHE A 74 -0.70 1.72 22.43
N ALA A 75 -1.98 1.66 22.83
CA ALA A 75 -3.00 2.63 22.43
C ALA A 75 -2.65 4.07 22.88
N ASP A 76 -2.25 4.27 24.15
CA ASP A 76 -1.92 5.60 24.67
C ASP A 76 -0.73 6.23 23.93
N ALA A 77 0.31 5.43 23.65
CA ALA A 77 1.49 5.89 22.91
C ALA A 77 1.16 6.22 21.44
N ALA A 78 0.24 5.47 20.84
CA ALA A 78 -0.26 5.73 19.49
C ALA A 78 -1.08 7.02 19.43
N TRP A 79 -2.04 7.23 20.33
CA TRP A 79 -2.79 8.49 20.43
C TRP A 79 -1.86 9.70 20.58
N ALA A 80 -0.88 9.61 21.49
CA ALA A 80 0.07 10.69 21.73
C ALA A 80 0.93 11.01 20.50
N LEU A 81 1.41 10.00 19.77
CA LEU A 81 2.19 10.20 18.54
C LEU A 81 1.37 10.90 17.45
N LEU A 82 0.12 10.47 17.24
CA LEU A 82 -0.75 11.04 16.21
C LEU A 82 -1.11 12.50 16.55
N ASP A 83 -1.39 12.81 17.82
CA ASP A 83 -1.65 14.19 18.28
C ASP A 83 -0.43 15.11 18.14
N GLU A 84 0.77 14.60 18.41
CA GLU A 84 2.04 15.33 18.20
C GLU A 84 2.29 15.63 16.72
N SER A 85 1.90 14.71 15.83
CA SER A 85 2.24 14.74 14.41
C SER A 85 1.22 15.53 13.59
N PHE A 86 -0.08 15.32 13.83
CA PHE A 86 -1.18 15.87 13.02
C PHE A 86 -1.60 17.26 13.48
N THR A 87 -0.71 18.23 13.25
CA THR A 87 -0.91 19.65 13.57
C THR A 87 -0.93 20.50 12.30
N GLU A 88 -1.64 21.63 12.33
CA GLU A 88 -1.70 22.56 11.19
C GLU A 88 -0.31 23.05 10.74
N PRO A 89 0.64 23.40 11.64
CA PRO A 89 1.99 23.81 11.22
C PRO A 89 2.77 22.70 10.51
N ASN A 90 2.64 21.45 10.98
CA ASN A 90 3.32 20.32 10.34
C ASN A 90 2.72 20.06 8.95
N VAL A 91 1.38 20.10 8.84
CA VAL A 91 0.68 19.96 7.55
C VAL A 91 1.07 21.05 6.56
N ALA A 92 1.18 22.30 7.01
CA ALA A 92 1.60 23.40 6.15
C ALA A 92 3.00 23.19 5.56
N THR A 93 3.92 22.63 6.35
CA THR A 93 5.29 22.32 5.91
C THR A 93 5.31 21.17 4.90
N GLU A 94 4.59 20.08 5.18
CA GLU A 94 4.45 18.96 4.24
C GLU A 94 3.85 19.44 2.91
N LEU A 95 2.78 20.25 2.97
CA LEU A 95 2.10 20.75 1.79
C LEU A 95 3.00 21.65 0.93
N ASP A 96 3.77 22.57 1.54
CA ASP A 96 4.74 23.39 0.82
C ASP A 96 5.77 22.52 0.08
N TYR A 97 6.28 21.48 0.73
CA TYR A 97 7.23 20.57 0.12
C TYR A 97 6.64 19.86 -1.11
N LEU A 98 5.42 19.32 -0.97
CA LEU A 98 4.71 18.59 -2.03
C LEU A 98 4.32 19.50 -3.20
N GLN A 99 3.84 20.71 -2.94
CA GLN A 99 3.45 21.68 -3.98
C GLN A 99 4.64 22.13 -4.86
N ARG A 100 5.86 22.12 -4.31
CA ARG A 100 7.08 22.37 -5.10
C ARG A 100 7.51 21.16 -5.94
N ARG A 101 6.99 19.97 -5.66
CA ARG A 101 7.42 18.70 -6.26
C ARG A 101 6.24 17.84 -6.69
N LEU A 102 5.53 18.29 -7.73
CA LEU A 102 4.27 17.69 -8.17
C LEU A 102 4.34 16.20 -8.57
N SER A 103 5.54 15.65 -8.82
CA SER A 103 5.74 14.24 -9.16
C SER A 103 6.23 13.38 -7.99
N PHE A 104 6.51 13.97 -6.83
CA PHE A 104 7.02 13.26 -5.67
C PHE A 104 6.01 12.19 -5.22
N GLU A 105 6.49 10.98 -4.99
CA GLU A 105 5.70 9.86 -4.44
C GLU A 105 4.48 9.43 -5.28
N LEU A 106 4.46 9.76 -6.57
CA LEU A 106 3.45 9.24 -7.50
C LEU A 106 3.85 7.86 -8.07
N PRO A 107 2.92 6.89 -8.14
CA PRO A 107 1.60 6.90 -7.52
C PRO A 107 1.59 6.42 -6.06
N TYR A 108 2.63 5.71 -5.61
CA TYR A 108 2.61 4.88 -4.42
C TYR A 108 2.37 5.62 -3.10
N GLY A 109 3.23 6.57 -2.73
CA GLY A 109 3.09 7.29 -1.48
C GLY A 109 1.82 8.13 -1.44
N MET A 110 1.41 8.72 -2.57
CA MET A 110 0.14 9.44 -2.66
C MET A 110 -1.06 8.51 -2.43
N ALA A 111 -1.04 7.30 -3.00
CA ALA A 111 -2.09 6.31 -2.77
C ALA A 111 -2.19 5.88 -1.29
N TRP A 112 -1.05 5.71 -0.62
CA TRP A 112 -1.02 5.42 0.82
C TRP A 112 -1.49 6.58 1.70
N LEU A 113 -1.20 7.82 1.31
CA LEU A 113 -1.72 9.01 2.00
C LEU A 113 -3.25 9.05 1.89
N LEU A 114 -3.81 8.70 0.73
CA LEU A 114 -5.25 8.56 0.56
C LEU A 114 -5.81 7.41 1.42
N GLN A 115 -5.11 6.27 1.53
CA GLN A 115 -5.50 5.19 2.43
C GLN A 115 -5.50 5.59 3.92
N LEU A 116 -4.53 6.39 4.37
CA LEU A 116 -4.55 6.99 5.72
C LEU A 116 -5.86 7.78 5.95
N MET A 117 -6.28 8.55 4.96
CA MET A 117 -7.52 9.33 5.05
C MET A 117 -8.78 8.47 4.97
N THR A 118 -8.76 7.36 4.22
CA THR A 118 -9.81 6.33 4.25
C THR A 118 -9.97 5.77 5.66
N GLU A 119 -8.87 5.42 6.31
CA GLU A 119 -8.89 4.86 7.66
C GLU A 119 -9.43 5.86 8.70
N LEU A 120 -9.03 7.13 8.61
CA LEU A 120 -9.57 8.20 9.46
C LEU A 120 -11.07 8.43 9.27
N ARG A 121 -11.61 8.24 8.07
CA ARG A 121 -13.07 8.29 7.84
C ARG A 121 -13.79 7.11 8.49
N HIS A 122 -13.21 5.91 8.45
CA HIS A 122 -13.80 4.74 9.10
C HIS A 122 -13.71 4.80 10.63
N PHE A 123 -12.72 5.49 11.18
CA PHE A 123 -12.55 5.62 12.62
C PHE A 123 -13.30 6.84 13.19
N ASP A 124 -14.60 6.97 12.95
CA ASP A 124 -15.35 8.21 13.20
C ASP A 124 -15.56 8.53 14.70
N ASN A 125 -14.75 9.45 15.25
CA ASN A 125 -14.90 10.04 16.57
C ASN A 125 -14.38 11.49 16.58
N ALA A 126 -14.56 12.22 17.68
CA ALA A 126 -14.20 13.64 17.76
C ALA A 126 -12.70 13.91 17.48
N THR A 127 -11.81 13.04 17.95
CA THR A 127 -10.35 13.20 17.78
C THR A 127 -9.92 12.93 16.35
N THR A 128 -10.41 11.85 15.74
CA THR A 128 -10.09 11.50 14.36
C THR A 128 -10.74 12.45 13.36
N ALA A 129 -11.93 12.99 13.66
CA ALA A 129 -12.55 14.04 12.86
C ALA A 129 -11.69 15.32 12.85
N ARG A 130 -11.08 15.67 14.00
CA ARG A 130 -10.10 16.77 14.09
C ARG A 130 -8.89 16.47 13.20
N TRP A 131 -8.25 15.30 13.34
CA TRP A 131 -7.09 14.93 12.51
C TRP A 131 -7.41 14.92 11.02
N ARG A 132 -8.57 14.37 10.63
CA ARG A 132 -9.03 14.38 9.24
C ARG A 132 -9.17 15.80 8.70
N THR A 133 -9.73 16.71 9.50
CA THR A 133 -9.81 18.13 9.14
C THR A 133 -8.41 18.73 8.96
N THR A 134 -7.50 18.49 9.92
CA THR A 134 -6.13 18.97 9.87
C THR A 134 -5.37 18.47 8.63
N LEU A 135 -5.51 17.19 8.27
CA LEU A 135 -4.81 16.55 7.15
C LEU A 135 -5.48 16.78 5.79
N SER A 136 -6.70 17.32 5.75
CA SER A 136 -7.46 17.54 4.51
C SER A 136 -6.72 18.31 3.40
N PRO A 137 -5.79 19.27 3.68
CA PRO A 137 -5.01 19.89 2.61
C PRO A 137 -4.06 18.91 1.89
N LEU A 138 -3.47 17.95 2.62
CA LEU A 138 -2.61 16.92 2.04
C LEU A 138 -3.42 15.92 1.22
N GLU A 139 -4.61 15.57 1.72
CA GLU A 139 -5.57 14.72 1.01
C GLU A 139 -5.98 15.34 -0.33
N ALA A 140 -6.40 16.61 -0.32
CA ALA A 140 -6.79 17.33 -1.52
C ALA A 140 -5.63 17.39 -2.53
N HIS A 141 -4.40 17.63 -2.05
CA HIS A 141 -3.21 17.60 -2.90
C HIS A 141 -3.00 16.21 -3.52
N ALA A 142 -3.04 15.15 -2.74
CA ALA A 142 -2.85 13.78 -3.24
C ALA A 142 -3.90 13.42 -4.30
N ALA A 143 -5.18 13.70 -4.06
CA ALA A 143 -6.25 13.47 -5.03
C ALA A 143 -6.03 14.28 -6.33
N GLU A 144 -5.63 15.54 -6.23
CA GLU A 144 -5.32 16.40 -7.38
C GLU A 144 -4.11 15.88 -8.19
N ARG A 145 -3.09 15.33 -7.53
CA ARG A 145 -1.91 14.73 -8.20
C ARG A 145 -2.21 13.39 -8.82
N MET A 146 -2.99 12.53 -8.16
CA MET A 146 -3.44 11.27 -8.75
C MET A 146 -4.32 11.51 -9.99
N THR A 147 -5.26 12.46 -9.92
CA THR A 147 -6.07 12.88 -11.07
C THR A 147 -5.19 13.34 -12.23
N ALA A 148 -4.27 14.27 -11.97
CA ALA A 148 -3.37 14.81 -13.00
C ALA A 148 -2.41 13.76 -13.57
N TYR A 149 -1.98 12.78 -12.76
CA TYR A 149 -1.11 11.69 -13.17
C TYR A 149 -1.84 10.72 -14.10
N PHE A 150 -2.97 10.15 -13.65
CA PHE A 150 -3.71 9.16 -14.43
C PHE A 150 -4.34 9.72 -15.71
N THR A 151 -4.70 11.00 -15.72
CA THR A 151 -5.17 11.69 -16.95
C THR A 151 -4.08 11.73 -18.03
N ARG A 152 -2.82 11.88 -17.65
CA ARG A 152 -1.70 12.09 -18.60
C ARG A 152 -0.90 10.82 -18.89
N LEU A 153 -1.04 9.79 -18.07
CA LEU A 153 -0.25 8.57 -18.18
C LEU A 153 -0.57 7.86 -19.51
N PRO A 154 0.38 7.73 -20.47
CA PRO A 154 0.08 7.17 -21.78
C PRO A 154 -0.03 5.64 -21.76
N LEU A 155 0.68 4.99 -20.84
CA LEU A 155 0.79 3.54 -20.69
C LEU A 155 0.93 3.19 -19.21
N PRO A 156 0.39 2.04 -18.76
CA PRO A 156 0.57 1.59 -17.39
C PRO A 156 2.01 1.10 -17.15
N ILE A 157 2.47 1.26 -15.91
CA ILE A 157 3.72 0.68 -15.41
C ILE A 157 3.39 -0.61 -14.65
N ARG A 158 3.98 -1.73 -15.09
CA ARG A 158 3.71 -3.09 -14.57
C ARG A 158 4.84 -3.67 -13.69
N SER A 159 5.84 -2.89 -13.32
CA SER A 159 6.92 -3.37 -12.42
C SER A 159 6.38 -3.74 -11.02
N GLY A 160 7.09 -4.58 -10.26
CA GLY A 160 6.70 -4.94 -8.88
C GLY A 160 7.20 -3.97 -7.81
N VAL A 161 7.42 -2.70 -8.17
CA VAL A 161 7.94 -1.64 -7.30
C VAL A 161 7.03 -0.40 -7.27
N HIS A 162 7.41 0.63 -6.50
CA HIS A 162 6.63 1.84 -6.21
C HIS A 162 5.93 2.49 -7.43
N SER A 163 6.53 2.49 -8.62
CA SER A 163 5.92 3.10 -9.80
C SER A 163 4.71 2.32 -10.38
N GLN A 164 4.40 1.13 -9.84
CA GLN A 164 3.35 0.26 -10.35
C GLN A 164 1.99 0.95 -10.38
N THR A 165 1.39 0.98 -11.58
CA THR A 165 0.15 1.73 -11.83
C THR A 165 -1.07 1.04 -11.21
N ALA A 166 -1.18 -0.28 -11.33
CA ALA A 166 -2.36 -1.02 -10.86
C ALA A 166 -2.56 -0.90 -9.35
N PHE A 167 -1.50 -1.11 -8.56
CA PHE A 167 -1.56 -0.95 -7.11
C PHE A 167 -1.94 0.47 -6.67
N GLY A 168 -1.30 1.49 -7.28
CA GLY A 168 -1.65 2.89 -7.01
C GLY A 168 -3.10 3.22 -7.36
N MET A 169 -3.62 2.69 -8.47
CA MET A 169 -5.02 2.83 -8.87
C MET A 169 -5.97 2.12 -7.91
N ALA A 170 -5.66 0.90 -7.47
CA ALA A 170 -6.53 0.10 -6.60
C ALA A 170 -6.76 0.82 -5.25
N LEU A 171 -5.68 1.25 -4.60
CA LEU A 171 -5.77 2.00 -3.35
C LEU A 171 -6.47 3.35 -3.53
N THR A 172 -6.25 4.04 -4.65
CA THR A 172 -6.91 5.33 -4.90
C THR A 172 -8.40 5.15 -5.19
N LEU A 173 -8.80 4.06 -5.86
CA LEU A 173 -10.20 3.74 -6.14
C LEU A 173 -10.97 3.46 -4.85
N ASP A 174 -10.37 2.72 -3.91
CA ASP A 174 -10.95 2.47 -2.60
C ASP A 174 -11.18 3.78 -1.85
N TRP A 175 -10.17 4.66 -1.83
CA TRP A 175 -10.32 5.99 -1.24
C TRP A 175 -11.42 6.80 -1.93
N ALA A 176 -11.44 6.84 -3.27
CA ALA A 176 -12.40 7.65 -4.02
C ALA A 176 -13.84 7.23 -3.70
N ARG A 177 -14.08 5.91 -3.57
CA ARG A 177 -15.37 5.36 -3.14
C ARG A 177 -15.72 5.77 -1.71
N THR A 178 -14.80 5.62 -0.75
CA THR A 178 -15.04 6.01 0.65
C THR A 178 -15.23 7.53 0.82
N ALA A 179 -14.51 8.33 0.05
CA ALA A 179 -14.57 9.79 0.07
C ALA A 179 -15.75 10.35 -0.74
N ASN A 180 -16.47 9.51 -1.49
CA ASN A 180 -17.50 9.89 -2.47
C ASN A 180 -16.97 10.83 -3.58
N ASP A 181 -15.71 10.65 -3.99
CA ASP A 181 -15.13 11.32 -5.15
C ASP A 181 -15.46 10.52 -6.43
N ALA A 182 -16.68 10.71 -6.93
CA ALA A 182 -17.17 9.99 -8.10
C ALA A 182 -16.32 10.27 -9.34
N ALA A 183 -15.81 11.50 -9.51
CA ALA A 183 -15.04 11.89 -10.68
C ALA A 183 -13.69 11.15 -10.74
N LEU A 184 -12.96 11.06 -9.62
CA LEU A 184 -11.71 10.31 -9.60
C LEU A 184 -11.95 8.79 -9.71
N ALA A 185 -13.02 8.27 -9.11
CA ALA A 185 -13.39 6.86 -9.26
C ALA A 185 -13.67 6.49 -10.72
N GLU A 186 -14.47 7.30 -11.42
CA GLU A 186 -14.79 7.13 -12.85
C GLU A 186 -13.53 7.22 -13.72
N LEU A 187 -12.66 8.20 -13.49
CA LEU A 187 -11.38 8.31 -14.19
C LEU A 187 -10.54 7.04 -14.02
N ILE A 188 -10.38 6.54 -12.79
CA ILE A 188 -9.58 5.34 -12.55
C ILE A 188 -10.17 4.13 -13.26
N ILE A 189 -11.49 3.94 -13.19
CA ILE A 189 -12.18 2.84 -13.89
C ILE A 189 -11.94 2.93 -15.40
N GLU A 190 -12.11 4.10 -16.00
CA GLU A 190 -11.87 4.31 -17.43
C GLU A 190 -10.42 3.98 -17.82
N ARG A 191 -9.44 4.52 -17.08
CA ARG A 191 -8.02 4.29 -17.37
C ARG A 191 -7.63 2.82 -17.15
N ALA A 192 -8.13 2.18 -16.10
CA ALA A 192 -7.87 0.76 -15.83
C ALA A 192 -8.42 -0.13 -16.94
N LEU A 193 -9.65 0.11 -17.40
CA LEU A 193 -10.23 -0.62 -18.54
C LEU A 193 -9.45 -0.38 -19.84
N GLN A 194 -8.98 0.84 -20.08
CA GLN A 194 -8.12 1.13 -21.24
C GLN A 194 -6.76 0.41 -21.16
N PHE A 195 -6.17 0.32 -19.97
CA PHE A 195 -4.83 -0.22 -19.77
C PHE A 195 -4.77 -1.74 -19.69
N TYR A 196 -5.77 -2.35 -19.08
CA TYR A 196 -5.75 -3.75 -18.65
C TYR A 196 -6.94 -4.55 -19.17
N GLY A 197 -7.98 -3.88 -19.72
CA GLY A 197 -9.22 -4.53 -20.13
C GLY A 197 -9.06 -5.60 -21.20
N SER A 198 -8.05 -5.45 -22.06
CA SER A 198 -7.70 -6.38 -23.13
C SER A 198 -6.46 -7.24 -22.85
N ASP A 199 -5.86 -7.11 -21.67
CA ASP A 199 -4.65 -7.86 -21.36
C ASP A 199 -4.97 -9.37 -21.29
N ALA A 200 -4.03 -10.16 -21.80
CA ALA A 200 -4.11 -11.61 -21.96
C ALA A 200 -2.71 -12.20 -21.82
N ASP A 201 -2.62 -13.50 -21.53
CA ASP A 201 -1.37 -14.27 -21.48
C ASP A 201 -0.29 -13.63 -20.58
N ALA A 202 -0.68 -13.27 -19.35
CA ALA A 202 0.19 -12.63 -18.36
C ALA A 202 1.49 -13.44 -18.16
N PRO A 203 2.67 -12.79 -18.23
CA PRO A 203 3.95 -13.48 -18.21
C PRO A 203 4.38 -13.84 -16.78
N LEU A 204 3.68 -14.78 -16.14
CA LEU A 204 3.96 -15.21 -14.76
C LEU A 204 5.42 -15.62 -14.55
N ALA A 205 6.06 -16.21 -15.58
CA ALA A 205 7.45 -16.63 -15.54
C ALA A 205 8.47 -15.48 -15.35
N TYR A 206 8.04 -14.22 -15.49
CA TYR A 206 8.92 -13.04 -15.33
C TYR A 206 8.87 -12.44 -13.93
N GLU A 207 7.99 -12.91 -13.05
CA GLU A 207 7.93 -12.45 -11.67
C GLU A 207 8.28 -13.56 -10.65
N PRO A 208 8.95 -13.21 -9.55
CA PRO A 208 9.37 -11.85 -9.17
C PRO A 208 10.71 -11.42 -9.78
N SER A 209 10.83 -10.12 -10.03
CA SER A 209 12.13 -9.45 -10.12
C SER A 209 12.76 -9.32 -8.72
N ALA A 210 14.09 -9.23 -8.65
CA ALA A 210 14.84 -9.27 -7.38
C ALA A 210 14.48 -8.14 -6.39
N ALA A 211 13.92 -7.04 -6.87
CA ALA A 211 13.51 -5.90 -6.06
C ALA A 211 11.98 -5.76 -5.94
N ASP A 212 11.20 -6.79 -6.29
CA ASP A 212 9.74 -6.70 -6.18
C ASP A 212 9.28 -6.79 -4.72
N PHE A 213 8.41 -5.87 -4.32
CA PHE A 213 7.59 -5.98 -3.10
C PHE A 213 6.09 -6.02 -3.41
N LEU A 214 5.73 -5.86 -4.69
CA LEU A 214 4.40 -6.04 -5.25
C LEU A 214 4.50 -7.05 -6.40
N SER A 215 3.42 -7.81 -6.63
CA SER A 215 3.33 -8.65 -7.83
C SER A 215 2.89 -7.81 -9.03
N PRO A 216 3.65 -7.81 -10.15
CA PRO A 216 3.20 -7.27 -11.44
C PRO A 216 1.81 -7.76 -11.87
N THR A 217 1.59 -9.08 -11.84
CA THR A 217 0.38 -9.69 -12.38
C THR A 217 -0.79 -9.62 -11.41
N LEU A 218 -0.55 -9.93 -10.13
CA LEU A 218 -1.64 -9.99 -9.16
C LEU A 218 -2.15 -8.60 -8.78
N ALA A 219 -1.33 -7.55 -8.87
CA ALA A 219 -1.83 -6.20 -8.63
C ALA A 219 -2.78 -5.72 -9.73
N GLU A 220 -2.54 -6.13 -10.98
CA GLU A 220 -3.47 -5.90 -12.08
C GLU A 220 -4.79 -6.62 -11.82
N ALA A 221 -4.75 -7.92 -11.51
CA ALA A 221 -5.95 -8.67 -11.16
C ALA A 221 -6.66 -8.12 -9.91
N ASP A 222 -5.91 -7.60 -8.92
CA ASP A 222 -6.46 -6.95 -7.72
C ASP A 222 -7.26 -5.67 -8.05
N LEU A 223 -6.75 -4.87 -8.97
CA LEU A 223 -7.48 -3.71 -9.49
C LEU A 223 -8.73 -4.15 -10.25
N MET A 224 -8.61 -5.14 -11.13
CA MET A 224 -9.70 -5.50 -12.04
C MET A 224 -10.90 -6.14 -11.33
N TRP A 225 -10.69 -6.92 -10.27
CA TRP A 225 -11.84 -7.46 -9.51
C TRP A 225 -12.63 -6.37 -8.78
N ARG A 226 -12.01 -5.23 -8.45
CA ARG A 226 -12.70 -4.08 -7.84
C ARG A 226 -13.58 -3.33 -8.84
N ILE A 227 -13.38 -3.54 -10.14
CA ILE A 227 -14.06 -2.82 -11.23
C ILE A 227 -15.19 -3.65 -11.81
N TRP A 228 -14.93 -4.91 -12.16
CA TRP A 228 -15.89 -5.73 -12.86
C TRP A 228 -16.86 -6.48 -11.94
N PRO A 229 -18.10 -6.72 -12.39
CA PRO A 229 -18.95 -7.74 -11.80
C PRO A 229 -18.27 -9.12 -11.81
N PRO A 230 -18.57 -10.01 -10.84
CA PRO A 230 -17.89 -11.30 -10.69
C PRO A 230 -17.80 -12.16 -11.96
N ALA A 231 -18.86 -12.22 -12.77
CA ALA A 231 -18.88 -13.01 -14.00
C ALA A 231 -17.96 -12.43 -15.10
N GLU A 232 -17.91 -11.10 -15.23
CA GLU A 232 -17.05 -10.42 -16.20
C GLU A 232 -15.58 -10.53 -15.78
N PHE A 233 -15.30 -10.35 -14.48
CA PHE A 233 -13.97 -10.53 -13.91
C PHE A 233 -13.47 -11.96 -14.12
N SER A 234 -14.29 -12.98 -13.81
CA SER A 234 -13.94 -14.39 -14.00
C SER A 234 -13.58 -14.71 -15.46
N GLY A 235 -14.37 -14.19 -16.42
CA GLY A 235 -14.08 -14.36 -17.84
C GLY A 235 -12.83 -13.62 -18.31
N TRP A 236 -12.54 -12.43 -17.76
CA TRP A 236 -11.29 -11.72 -18.05
C TRP A 236 -10.08 -12.44 -17.43
N LEU A 237 -10.18 -12.88 -16.17
CA LEU A 237 -9.10 -13.57 -15.46
C LEU A 237 -8.67 -14.85 -16.20
N GLY A 238 -9.63 -15.57 -16.79
CA GLY A 238 -9.36 -16.73 -17.64
C GLY A 238 -8.58 -16.40 -18.91
N ARG A 239 -8.81 -15.25 -19.54
CA ARG A 239 -7.99 -14.79 -20.67
C ARG A 239 -6.64 -14.26 -20.20
N PHE A 240 -6.61 -13.58 -19.06
CA PHE A 240 -5.43 -12.94 -18.51
C PHE A 240 -4.39 -13.96 -18.04
N LEU A 241 -4.79 -14.97 -17.26
CA LEU A 241 -3.87 -15.98 -16.73
C LEU A 241 -3.86 -17.27 -17.56
N GLY A 242 -4.88 -17.49 -18.39
CA GLY A 242 -5.20 -18.77 -19.00
C GLY A 242 -6.21 -19.57 -18.15
N GLU A 243 -7.13 -20.29 -18.80
CA GLU A 243 -8.14 -21.12 -18.12
C GLU A 243 -7.51 -22.18 -17.20
N ASP A 244 -6.37 -22.72 -17.62
CA ASP A 244 -5.60 -23.73 -16.90
C ASP A 244 -4.57 -23.15 -15.92
N ALA A 245 -4.56 -21.82 -15.69
CA ALA A 245 -3.60 -21.16 -14.79
C ALA A 245 -3.58 -21.80 -13.40
N HIS A 246 -4.74 -22.23 -12.92
CA HIS A 246 -4.91 -22.89 -11.63
C HIS A 246 -4.05 -24.15 -11.46
N LEU A 247 -3.57 -24.77 -12.55
CA LEU A 247 -2.65 -25.91 -12.53
C LEU A 247 -1.17 -25.52 -12.34
N VAL A 248 -0.81 -24.26 -12.63
CA VAL A 248 0.58 -23.79 -12.64
C VAL A 248 0.84 -22.66 -11.64
N LEU A 249 -0.20 -21.96 -11.16
CA LEU A 249 -0.09 -20.80 -10.26
C LEU A 249 0.80 -21.07 -9.04
N ALA A 250 0.61 -22.21 -8.37
CA ALA A 250 1.41 -22.56 -7.19
C ALA A 250 2.91 -22.75 -7.47
N ARG A 251 3.27 -23.10 -8.71
CA ARG A 251 4.66 -23.22 -9.16
C ARG A 251 5.22 -21.87 -9.57
N GLU A 252 4.50 -21.16 -10.44
CA GLU A 252 4.99 -19.90 -11.04
C GLU A 252 5.04 -18.75 -10.02
N LEU A 253 4.11 -18.73 -9.06
CA LEU A 253 4.03 -17.72 -8.02
C LEU A 253 4.33 -18.31 -6.64
N ALA A 254 5.23 -19.28 -6.53
CA ALA A 254 5.60 -19.86 -5.24
C ALA A 254 6.10 -18.77 -4.25
N PRO A 255 5.88 -18.95 -2.93
CA PRO A 255 6.45 -18.05 -1.92
C PRO A 255 7.97 -17.94 -2.03
N VAL A 256 8.48 -16.73 -1.79
CA VAL A 256 9.91 -16.41 -1.88
C VAL A 256 10.53 -16.19 -0.50
N GLY A 257 11.84 -16.41 -0.38
CA GLY A 257 12.61 -16.13 0.84
C GLY A 257 13.37 -14.81 0.75
N VAL A 258 13.53 -14.10 1.86
CA VAL A 258 14.38 -12.91 1.94
C VAL A 258 15.85 -13.34 1.91
N ALA A 259 16.60 -12.88 0.91
CA ALA A 259 18.00 -13.25 0.75
C ALA A 259 18.95 -12.49 1.70
N ASP A 260 18.71 -11.18 1.85
CA ASP A 260 19.43 -10.32 2.78
C ASP A 260 18.45 -9.28 3.34
N ALA A 261 18.17 -9.38 4.64
CA ALA A 261 17.23 -8.50 5.32
C ALA A 261 17.82 -7.11 5.62
N SER A 262 19.13 -6.91 5.43
CA SER A 262 19.84 -5.65 5.67
C SER A 262 20.06 -4.79 4.43
N ASP A 263 19.77 -5.33 3.25
CA ASP A 263 19.79 -4.62 1.98
C ASP A 263 18.39 -4.10 1.64
N GLY A 264 18.28 -2.81 1.32
CA GLY A 264 16.99 -2.15 1.09
C GLY A 264 16.18 -2.73 -0.08
N GLN A 265 16.81 -3.35 -1.09
CA GLN A 265 16.10 -3.99 -2.18
C GLN A 265 15.87 -5.48 -1.92
N LEU A 266 16.86 -6.20 -1.39
CA LEU A 266 16.71 -7.64 -1.14
C LEU A 266 15.79 -7.95 0.05
N ALA A 267 15.52 -6.95 0.90
CA ALA A 267 14.51 -7.00 1.95
C ALA A 267 13.06 -6.95 1.41
N HIS A 268 12.83 -6.52 0.16
CA HIS A 268 11.49 -6.34 -0.41
C HIS A 268 10.61 -7.60 -0.41
N PHE A 269 11.22 -8.79 -0.46
CA PHE A 269 10.49 -10.05 -0.40
C PHE A 269 9.75 -10.27 0.93
N ALA A 270 10.11 -9.54 1.99
CA ALA A 270 9.34 -9.48 3.24
C ALA A 270 7.92 -8.93 3.00
N GLY A 271 7.78 -7.92 2.13
CA GLY A 271 6.49 -7.38 1.72
C GLY A 271 5.86 -8.12 0.54
N LEU A 272 6.65 -8.70 -0.37
CA LEU A 272 6.11 -9.37 -1.56
C LEU A 272 5.17 -10.53 -1.22
N ASN A 273 5.55 -11.39 -0.28
CA ASN A 273 4.67 -12.48 0.13
C ASN A 273 3.37 -11.93 0.75
N MET A 274 3.45 -10.87 1.57
CA MET A 274 2.25 -10.24 2.13
C MET A 274 1.35 -9.68 1.03
N SER A 275 1.93 -8.98 0.05
CA SER A 275 1.16 -8.36 -1.03
C SER A 275 0.49 -9.39 -1.92
N ARG A 276 1.20 -10.44 -2.29
CA ARG A 276 0.61 -11.59 -2.99
C ARG A 276 -0.51 -12.22 -2.18
N ALA A 277 -0.32 -12.42 -0.87
CA ALA A 277 -1.32 -13.06 -0.02
C ALA A 277 -2.68 -12.33 -0.03
N TRP A 278 -2.70 -11.01 0.18
CA TRP A 278 -3.99 -10.28 0.18
C TRP A 278 -4.58 -10.15 -1.22
N MET A 279 -3.75 -9.97 -2.26
CA MET A 279 -4.24 -9.87 -3.64
C MET A 279 -4.87 -11.19 -4.08
N LEU A 280 -4.22 -12.32 -3.81
CA LEU A 280 -4.76 -13.66 -4.09
C LEU A 280 -6.05 -13.91 -3.30
N HIS A 281 -6.13 -13.45 -2.04
CA HIS A 281 -7.34 -13.55 -1.24
C HIS A 281 -8.51 -12.75 -1.85
N GLY A 282 -8.26 -11.50 -2.27
CA GLY A 282 -9.24 -10.66 -2.94
C GLY A 282 -9.74 -11.28 -4.26
N ILE A 283 -8.80 -11.75 -5.08
CA ILE A 283 -9.09 -12.45 -6.34
C ILE A 283 -9.97 -13.68 -6.08
N ALA A 284 -9.61 -14.53 -5.13
CA ALA A 284 -10.39 -15.72 -4.80
C ALA A 284 -11.83 -15.38 -4.36
N ASN A 285 -11.99 -14.34 -3.54
CA ASN A 285 -13.29 -13.91 -3.05
C ASN A 285 -14.18 -13.30 -4.14
N ALA A 286 -13.59 -12.70 -5.16
CA ALA A 286 -14.30 -12.12 -6.29
C ALA A 286 -14.79 -13.17 -7.31
N LEU A 287 -14.27 -14.40 -7.26
CA LEU A 287 -14.72 -15.49 -8.13
C LEU A 287 -16.05 -16.11 -7.63
N PRO A 288 -16.94 -16.51 -8.56
CA PRO A 288 -18.10 -17.36 -8.26
C PRO A 288 -17.77 -18.53 -7.33
N VAL A 289 -18.70 -18.84 -6.42
CA VAL A 289 -18.49 -19.82 -5.33
C VAL A 289 -18.12 -21.22 -5.84
N ASP A 290 -18.68 -21.63 -6.98
CA ASP A 290 -18.47 -22.96 -7.56
C ASP A 290 -17.34 -23.00 -8.60
N GLU A 291 -16.52 -21.95 -8.69
CA GLU A 291 -15.47 -21.87 -9.69
C GLU A 291 -14.23 -22.67 -9.30
N LEU A 292 -13.77 -23.55 -10.21
CA LEU A 292 -12.62 -24.45 -10.00
C LEU A 292 -11.32 -23.72 -9.63
N ARG A 293 -11.14 -22.49 -10.12
CA ARG A 293 -9.92 -21.69 -9.88
C ARG A 293 -9.85 -21.15 -8.46
N ARG A 294 -10.98 -21.01 -7.76
CA ARG A 294 -11.07 -20.37 -6.43
C ARG A 294 -10.18 -21.03 -5.38
N GLN A 295 -10.29 -22.35 -5.20
CA GLN A 295 -9.54 -23.07 -4.17
C GLN A 295 -8.01 -22.93 -4.34
N PRO A 296 -7.43 -23.12 -5.54
CA PRO A 296 -6.00 -22.85 -5.77
C PRO A 296 -5.54 -21.44 -5.38
N PHE A 297 -6.34 -20.40 -5.65
CA PHE A 297 -6.02 -19.03 -5.21
C PHE A 297 -6.02 -18.92 -3.68
N GLU A 298 -7.02 -19.50 -2.99
CA GLU A 298 -7.10 -19.47 -1.52
C GLU A 298 -5.94 -20.23 -0.85
N GLU A 299 -5.54 -21.37 -1.41
CA GLU A 299 -4.40 -22.16 -0.91
C GLU A 299 -3.07 -21.42 -1.09
N LEU A 300 -2.86 -20.81 -2.26
CA LEU A 300 -1.66 -20.02 -2.52
C LEU A 300 -1.60 -18.75 -1.66
N ALA A 301 -2.73 -18.08 -1.45
CA ALA A 301 -2.85 -16.94 -0.53
C ALA A 301 -2.38 -17.32 0.89
N LYS A 302 -2.84 -18.47 1.40
CA LYS A 302 -2.43 -19.00 2.71
C LYS A 302 -0.94 -19.32 2.76
N ALA A 303 -0.38 -19.93 1.71
CA ALA A 303 1.04 -20.24 1.64
C ALA A 303 1.92 -18.98 1.73
N HIS A 304 1.56 -17.93 0.98
CA HIS A 304 2.22 -16.64 1.06
C HIS A 304 2.04 -15.94 2.40
N ALA A 305 0.84 -16.00 3.00
CA ALA A 305 0.59 -15.44 4.32
C ALA A 305 1.54 -16.04 5.37
N VAL A 306 1.67 -17.37 5.38
CA VAL A 306 2.59 -18.09 6.28
C VAL A 306 4.04 -17.69 6.03
N ALA A 307 4.49 -17.68 4.76
CA ALA A 307 5.86 -17.36 4.41
C ALA A 307 6.26 -15.89 4.65
N GLY A 308 5.34 -14.95 4.42
CA GLY A 308 5.63 -13.54 4.66
C GLY A 308 5.59 -13.19 6.16
N LEU A 309 4.72 -13.82 6.97
CA LEU A 309 4.63 -13.49 8.40
C LEU A 309 5.90 -13.86 9.15
N SER A 310 6.63 -14.90 8.69
CA SER A 310 7.93 -15.26 9.24
C SER A 310 9.06 -14.28 8.90
N THR A 311 8.88 -13.41 7.90
CA THR A 311 9.92 -12.50 7.40
C THR A 311 9.58 -11.02 7.63
N ALA A 312 8.31 -10.63 7.59
CA ALA A 312 7.85 -9.25 7.71
C ALA A 312 8.02 -8.63 9.12
N LEU A 313 8.28 -9.47 10.14
CA LEU A 313 8.56 -9.04 11.51
C LEU A 313 10.04 -9.18 11.88
N HIS A 314 10.93 -9.18 10.89
CA HIS A 314 12.38 -9.20 11.11
C HIS A 314 12.86 -7.92 11.80
N GLU A 315 13.90 -8.02 12.65
CA GLU A 315 14.40 -6.92 13.47
C GLU A 315 15.21 -5.87 12.69
N ASP A 316 15.81 -6.27 11.56
CA ASP A 316 16.60 -5.35 10.73
C ASP A 316 15.79 -4.14 10.30
N TYR A 317 16.42 -2.97 10.30
CA TYR A 317 15.76 -1.71 9.96
C TYR A 317 15.25 -1.70 8.52
N MET A 318 15.93 -2.36 7.56
CA MET A 318 15.46 -2.43 6.17
C MET A 318 14.18 -3.26 5.99
N VAL A 319 13.71 -3.96 7.02
CA VAL A 319 12.40 -4.64 7.06
C VAL A 319 11.44 -3.97 8.04
N SER A 320 11.88 -3.78 9.28
CA SER A 320 11.02 -3.35 10.40
C SER A 320 10.42 -1.95 10.25
N HIS A 321 10.97 -1.09 9.39
CA HIS A 321 10.45 0.26 9.18
C HIS A 321 9.18 0.31 8.31
N TRP A 322 8.86 -0.76 7.56
CA TRP A 322 7.78 -0.71 6.58
C TRP A 322 6.93 -1.99 6.55
N ALA A 323 7.56 -3.18 6.59
CA ALA A 323 6.88 -4.46 6.40
C ALA A 323 5.76 -4.76 7.43
N PRO A 324 5.83 -4.30 8.70
CA PRO A 324 4.70 -4.43 9.63
C PRO A 324 3.39 -3.82 9.13
N SER A 325 3.44 -2.75 8.33
CA SER A 325 2.23 -2.15 7.74
C SER A 325 1.57 -3.10 6.73
N PHE A 326 2.35 -3.89 5.99
CA PHE A 326 1.85 -4.91 5.07
C PHE A 326 1.23 -6.09 5.84
N VAL A 327 1.80 -6.44 7.00
CA VAL A 327 1.18 -7.41 7.93
C VAL A 327 -0.17 -6.92 8.41
N MET A 328 -0.27 -5.66 8.86
CA MET A 328 -1.54 -5.05 9.27
C MET A 328 -2.56 -5.08 8.13
N TYR A 329 -2.15 -4.76 6.91
CA TYR A 329 -3.01 -4.85 5.73
C TYR A 329 -3.54 -6.28 5.56
N LEU A 330 -2.67 -7.28 5.49
CA LEU A 330 -3.08 -8.67 5.29
C LEU A 330 -4.08 -9.16 6.35
N ILE A 331 -3.81 -8.92 7.64
CA ILE A 331 -4.64 -9.48 8.73
C ILE A 331 -5.96 -8.74 8.93
N THR A 332 -6.19 -7.65 8.19
CA THR A 332 -7.41 -6.83 8.27
C THR A 332 -8.04 -6.56 6.90
N ALA A 333 -7.52 -7.18 5.84
CA ALA A 333 -8.00 -7.04 4.46
C ALA A 333 -9.36 -7.71 4.23
#